data_AF-A0A972MM17-F1
#
_entry.id   AF-A0A972MM17-F1
#
_cell.length_a   1.000
_cell.length_b   1.000
_cell.length_c   1.000
_cell.angle_alpha   90.00
_cell.angle_beta   90.00
_cell.angle_gamma   90.00
#
_symmetry.space_group_name_H-M   'P 1'
#
loop_
_entity.id
_entity.type
_entity.pdbx_description
1 polymer ?
#
loop_
_entity_poly.entity_id
_entity_poly.type
_entity_poly.pdbx_seq_one_letter_code
_entity_poly.pdbx_strand_id
1 'polypeptide(L)' 'MGDDDKWMELLNMALKELEACQEERGFSSCYSCEKLLDCKVRERYINSVYTSMNRGEDGGFEF' A
#
# COMPACT_ATOMS: atom_id res chain seq x y z
N MET A 1 3.80 -7.61 22.99
CA MET A 1 3.61 -7.64 21.52
C MET A 1 2.81 -6.39 21.22
N GLY A 2 3.45 -5.38 20.65
CA GLY A 2 2.87 -4.05 20.50
C GLY A 2 2.01 -3.99 19.24
N ASP A 3 0.98 -3.15 19.24
CA ASP A 3 0.10 -2.96 18.08
C ASP A 3 0.87 -2.50 16.82
N ASP A 4 2.03 -1.85 17.01
CA ASP A 4 2.91 -1.38 15.94
C ASP A 4 3.42 -2.52 15.02
N ASP A 5 3.66 -3.72 15.55
CA ASP A 5 4.20 -4.86 14.78
C ASP A 5 3.21 -5.35 13.70
N LYS A 6 1.92 -5.36 14.04
CA LYS A 6 0.85 -5.82 13.14
C LYS A 6 0.72 -4.91 11.93
N TRP A 7 0.78 -3.59 12.14
CA TRP A 7 0.62 -2.63 11.06
C TRP A 7 1.85 -2.60 10.13
N MET A 8 3.05 -2.81 10.69
CA MET A 8 4.26 -3.00 9.89
C MET A 8 4.19 -4.26 9.03
N GLU A 9 3.66 -5.37 9.56
CA GLU A 9 3.47 -6.60 8.78
C GLU A 9 2.48 -6.39 7.62
N LEU A 10 1.35 -5.73 7.88
CA LEU A 10 0.36 -5.37 6.86
C LEU A 10 0.96 -4.46 5.76
N LEU A 11 1.70 -3.43 6.15
CA LEU A 11 2.39 -2.54 5.22
C LEU A 11 3.40 -3.31 4.37
N ASN A 12 4.19 -4.20 4.96
CA ASN A 12 5.17 -5.01 4.24
C ASN A 12 4.52 -5.97 3.24
N MET A 13 3.38 -6.57 3.58
CA MET A 13 2.62 -7.41 2.65
C MET A 13 2.09 -6.60 1.46
N ALA A 14 1.51 -5.43 1.72
CA ALA A 14 1.00 -4.56 0.66
C ALA A 14 2.13 -4.01 -0.23
N LEU A 15 3.30 -3.72 0.35
CA LEU A 15 4.49 -3.31 -0.41
C LEU A 15 4.96 -4.42 -1.35
N LYS A 16 5.08 -5.66 -0.86
CA LYS A 16 5.46 -6.81 -1.71
C LYS A 16 4.47 -7.06 -2.84
N GLU A 17 3.17 -6.90 -2.59
CA GLU A 17 2.14 -6.99 -3.63
C GLU A 17 2.32 -5.90 -4.70
N LEU A 18 2.64 -4.67 -4.26
CA LEU A 18 2.90 -3.54 -5.16
C LEU A 18 4.15 -3.76 -6.02
N GLU A 19 5.25 -4.20 -5.40
CA GLU A 19 6.52 -4.48 -6.09
C GLU A 19 6.35 -5.61 -7.10
N ALA A 20 5.69 -6.72 -6.72
CA ALA A 20 5.38 -7.80 -7.65
C ALA A 20 4.53 -7.31 -8.83
N CYS A 21 3.51 -6.49 -8.58
CA CYS A 21 2.69 -5.89 -9.63
C CYS A 21 3.49 -4.97 -10.56
N GLN A 22 4.44 -4.21 -10.02
CA GLN A 22 5.35 -3.36 -10.78
C GLN A 22 6.28 -4.19 -11.66
N GLU A 23 6.91 -5.23 -11.10
CA GLU A 23 7.80 -6.15 -11.82
C GLU A 23 7.06 -6.92 -12.94
N GLU A 24 5.89 -7.49 -12.65
CA GLU A 24 5.07 -8.22 -13.64
C GLU A 24 4.67 -7.35 -14.84
N ARG A 25 4.48 -6.05 -14.60
CA ARG A 25 4.10 -5.09 -15.63
C ARG A 25 5.29 -4.38 -16.27
N GLY A 26 6.51 -4.60 -15.76
CA GLY A 26 7.74 -4.01 -16.27
C GLY A 26 7.94 -2.54 -15.91
N PHE A 27 7.38 -2.07 -14.79
CA PHE A 27 7.57 -0.71 -14.29
C PHE A 27 8.36 -0.72 -12.99
N SER A 28 9.09 0.35 -12.67
CA SER A 28 9.73 0.54 -11.36
C SER A 28 8.96 1.50 -10.44
N SER A 29 7.83 2.03 -10.94
CA SER A 29 6.99 2.96 -10.20
C SER A 29 5.57 2.92 -10.74
N CYS A 30 4.58 3.04 -9.84
CA CYS A 30 3.19 3.18 -10.25
C CYS A 30 2.91 4.44 -11.08
N TYR A 31 3.77 5.47 -11.06
CA TYR A 31 3.61 6.65 -11.92
C TYR A 31 3.65 6.33 -13.41
N SER A 32 4.30 5.23 -13.78
CA SER A 32 4.32 4.73 -15.15
C SER A 32 3.12 3.83 -15.48
N CYS A 33 2.25 3.53 -14.50
CA CYS A 33 1.08 2.69 -14.69
C CYS A 33 -0.09 3.51 -15.23
N GLU A 34 -0.70 3.07 -16.33
CA GLU A 34 -1.91 3.67 -16.91
C GLU A 34 -3.10 3.70 -15.93
N LYS A 35 -3.11 2.76 -14.97
CA LYS A 35 -4.14 2.65 -13.93
C LYS A 35 -3.76 3.41 -12.66
N LEU A 36 -2.82 4.35 -12.69
CA LEU A 36 -2.30 5.02 -11.48
C LEU A 36 -3.40 5.47 -10.49
N LEU A 37 -4.50 6.04 -11.01
CA LEU A 37 -5.63 6.50 -10.21
C LEU A 37 -6.62 5.39 -9.84
N ASP A 38 -6.79 4.37 -10.69
CA ASP A 38 -7.75 3.26 -10.53
C ASP A 38 -7.10 1.92 -10.15
N CYS A 39 -5.87 1.94 -9.63
CA CYS A 39 -5.10 0.73 -9.31
C CYS A 39 -5.37 0.30 -7.87
N LYS A 40 -6.19 -0.75 -7.71
CA LYS A 40 -6.51 -1.35 -6.40
C LYS A 40 -5.28 -1.80 -5.61
N VAL A 41 -4.20 -2.25 -6.28
CA VAL A 41 -2.96 -2.66 -5.60
C VAL A 41 -2.26 -1.44 -4.99
N ARG A 42 -2.20 -0.33 -5.75
CA ARG A 42 -1.66 0.94 -5.25
C ARG A 42 -2.52 1.50 -4.12
N GLU A 43 -3.84 1.48 -4.28
CA GLU A 43 -4.79 1.93 -3.25
C GLU A 43 -4.61 1.14 -1.95
N ARG A 44 -4.54 -0.20 -2.01
CA ARG A 44 -4.25 -1.05 -0.84
C ARG A 44 -2.94 -0.69 -0.14
N TYR A 45 -1.88 -0.45 -0.91
CA TYR A 45 -0.60 -0.03 -0.36
C TYR A 45 -0.70 1.33 0.36
N ILE A 46 -1.33 2.32 -0.29
CA ILE A 46 -1.53 3.65 0.27
C ILE A 46 -2.34 3.58 1.57
N ASN A 47 -3.45 2.84 1.56
CA ASN A 47 -4.26 2.65 2.76
C ASN A 47 -3.45 2.00 3.88
N SER A 48 -2.65 0.97 3.57
CA SER A 48 -1.80 0.30 4.56
C SER A 48 -0.72 1.23 5.15
N VAL A 49 -0.16 2.15 4.35
CA VAL A 49 0.76 3.20 4.83
C VAL A 49 0.06 4.10 5.84
N TYR A 50 -1.12 4.64 5.48
CA TYR A 50 -1.86 5.54 6.37
C TYR A 50 -2.31 4.84 7.65
N THR A 51 -2.83 3.61 7.54
CA THR A 51 -3.20 2.81 8.71
C THR A 51 -1.98 2.53 9.59
N SER A 52 -0.81 2.24 9.02
CA SER A 52 0.41 2.04 9.80
C SER A 52 0.90 3.31 10.48
N MET A 53 0.77 4.47 9.84
CA MET A 53 1.16 5.76 10.42
C MET A 53 0.21 6.19 11.56
N ASN A 54 -1.07 5.85 11.44
CA ASN A 54 -2.10 6.13 12.46
C ASN A 54 -2.30 4.98 13.45
N ARG A 55 -1.42 3.97 13.46
CA ARG A 55 -1.49 2.79 14.36
C ARG A 55 -2.86 2.08 14.36
N GLY A 56 -3.52 2.01 13.21
CA GLY A 56 -4.83 1.40 13.08
C GLY A 56 -6.02 2.32 13.28
N GLU A 57 -5.79 3.60 13.60
CA GLU A 57 -6.86 4.58 13.54
C GLU A 57 -7.16 4.90 12.08
N ASP A 58 -8.44 4.80 11.71
CA ASP A 58 -8.91 5.13 10.37
C ASP A 58 -8.78 6.65 10.19
N GLY A 59 -7.65 7.06 9.63
CA GLY A 59 -7.33 8.46 9.35
C GLY A 59 -8.11 9.00 8.17
N GLY A 60 -9.44 8.83 8.15
CA GLY A 60 -10.43 9.57 7.36
C GLY A 60 -10.03 10.00 5.96
N PHE A 61 -9.40 9.12 5.16
CA PHE A 61 -9.07 9.41 3.77
C PHE A 61 -9.83 8.44 2.87
N GLU A 62 -10.98 8.90 2.37
CA GLU A 62 -11.68 8.27 1.24
C GLU A 62 -11.03 8.77 -0.06
N PHE A 63 -10.56 7.85 -0.91
CA PHE A 63 -9.96 8.13 -2.22
C PHE A 63 -10.98 7.94 -3.35
#